data_AF-A0A972R7T6-F1
#
_entry.id   AF-A0A972R7T6-F1
#
_cell.length_a   1.000
_cell.length_b   1.000
_cell.length_c   1.000
_cell.angle_alpha   90.00
_cell.angle_beta   90.00
_cell.angle_gamma   90.00
#
_symmetry.space_group_name_H-M   'P 1'
#
loop_
_entity.id
_entity.type
_entity.pdbx_description
1 polymer ?
#
loop_
_entity_poly.entity_id
_entity_poly.type
_entity_poly.pdbx_seq_one_letter_code
_entity_poly.pdbx_strand_id
1 'polypeptide(L)'
;MTQEIQDFIKESLKDFESNLNSVTYTIGGLLALINIGVGYFINYKLEKYKLRNNERLTRLNNNLQTISKKSEIKYKDHFDAQITKIKELYKRYTDLEFYTKVLLKEEFSSSPHDELKTRISNWYKNMIGINIFYNRNRIVFSDRIKTKFGNHLIYFERINKYLNSEHKSLIELERMYGGDYQSMYGDNNQYIHKFEDNEESEIISRIKTFKDKKEFKNLDSTFNSFKKLLEKEYKKIIS
;
A
#
# COMPACT_ATOMS: atom_id res chain seq x y z
N MET A 1 67.62 -36.78 88.74
CA MET A 1 66.44 -36.48 87.90
C MET A 1 66.42 -37.58 86.83
N THR A 2 65.49 -38.50 86.98
CA THR A 2 65.55 -39.90 86.50
C THR A 2 65.15 -40.03 85.03
N GLN A 3 65.82 -40.93 84.31
CA GLN A 3 65.57 -41.31 82.91
C GLN A 3 64.06 -41.49 82.59
N GLU A 4 63.32 -42.04 83.55
CA GLU A 4 61.86 -42.24 83.49
C GLU A 4 61.06 -40.96 83.24
N ILE A 5 61.49 -39.81 83.77
CA ILE A 5 60.81 -38.52 83.54
C ILE A 5 61.03 -38.07 82.08
N GLN A 6 62.22 -38.29 81.52
CA GLN A 6 62.51 -37.96 80.13
C GLN A 6 61.76 -38.87 79.16
N ASP A 7 61.64 -40.15 79.48
CA ASP A 7 60.90 -41.13 78.67
C ASP A 7 59.39 -40.84 78.71
N PHE A 8 58.83 -40.53 79.90
CA PHE A 8 57.44 -40.11 80.05
C PHE A 8 57.10 -38.83 79.26
N ILE A 9 57.98 -37.83 79.28
CA ILE A 9 57.79 -36.59 78.50
C ILE A 9 57.84 -36.87 77.00
N LYS A 10 58.76 -37.72 76.54
CA LYS A 10 58.84 -38.12 75.13
C LYS A 10 57.60 -38.86 74.66
N GLU A 11 57.10 -39.78 75.46
CA GLU A 11 55.92 -40.58 75.14
C GLU A 11 54.67 -39.69 75.11
N SER A 12 54.52 -38.80 76.08
CA SER A 12 53.44 -37.80 76.14
C SER A 12 53.47 -36.82 74.94
N LEU A 13 54.65 -36.38 74.51
CA LEU A 13 54.81 -35.53 73.32
C LEU A 13 54.45 -36.28 72.03
N LYS A 14 54.81 -37.55 71.93
CA LYS A 14 54.51 -38.40 70.77
C LYS A 14 53.01 -38.66 70.64
N ASP A 15 52.33 -38.91 71.75
CA ASP A 15 50.87 -39.03 71.81
C ASP A 15 50.18 -37.71 71.48
N PHE A 16 50.72 -36.58 71.95
CA PHE A 16 50.23 -35.26 71.60
C PHE A 16 50.37 -34.95 70.10
N GLU A 17 51.54 -35.21 69.50
CA GLU A 17 51.78 -35.04 68.06
C GLU A 17 50.90 -35.96 67.21
N SER A 18 50.74 -37.22 67.62
CA SER A 18 49.86 -38.19 66.95
C SER A 18 48.41 -37.71 66.94
N ASN A 19 47.91 -37.23 68.09
CA ASN A 19 46.56 -36.68 68.21
C ASN A 19 46.41 -35.38 67.39
N LEU A 20 47.41 -34.49 67.41
CA LEU A 20 47.38 -33.25 66.65
C LEU A 20 47.34 -33.52 65.14
N ASN A 21 48.14 -34.48 64.66
CA ASN A 21 48.13 -34.92 63.27
C ASN A 21 46.79 -35.54 62.88
N SER A 22 46.25 -36.43 63.71
CA SER A 22 44.91 -37.04 63.52
C SER A 22 43.83 -35.97 63.37
N VAL A 23 43.77 -34.99 64.29
CA VAL A 23 42.83 -33.86 64.23
C VAL A 23 43.01 -33.05 62.95
N THR A 24 44.25 -32.77 62.56
CA THR A 24 44.56 -31.98 61.35
C THR A 24 44.12 -32.71 60.07
N TYR A 25 44.37 -34.02 59.96
CA TYR A 25 43.89 -34.83 58.83
C TYR A 25 42.36 -34.89 58.78
N THR A 26 41.71 -34.99 59.94
CA THR A 26 40.24 -35.04 60.03
C THR A 26 39.62 -33.71 59.60
N ILE A 27 40.15 -32.57 60.05
CA ILE A 27 39.71 -31.24 59.65
C ILE A 27 39.98 -31.00 58.16
N GLY A 28 41.17 -31.37 57.67
CA GLY A 28 41.53 -31.27 56.25
C GLY A 28 40.60 -32.08 55.34
N GLY A 29 40.26 -33.31 55.74
CA GLY A 29 39.28 -34.15 55.04
C GLY A 29 37.88 -33.55 55.02
N LEU A 30 37.43 -32.97 56.14
CA LEU A 30 36.14 -32.27 56.24
C LEU A 30 36.08 -31.04 55.33
N LEU A 31 37.14 -30.24 55.30
CA LEU A 31 37.24 -29.07 54.41
C LEU A 31 37.24 -29.48 52.93
N ALA A 32 37.92 -30.57 52.57
CA ALA A 32 37.90 -31.09 51.20
C ALA A 32 36.48 -31.53 50.78
N LEU A 33 35.75 -32.22 51.66
CA LEU A 33 34.36 -32.63 51.40
C LEU A 33 33.41 -31.43 51.27
N ILE A 34 33.58 -30.39 52.10
CA ILE A 34 32.82 -29.14 52.00
C ILE A 34 33.09 -28.47 50.64
N ASN A 35 34.35 -28.37 50.22
CA ASN A 35 34.70 -27.77 48.93
C ASN A 35 34.12 -28.55 47.74
N ILE A 36 34.12 -29.88 47.79
CA ILE A 36 33.47 -30.73 46.78
C ILE A 36 31.95 -30.46 46.75
N GLY A 37 31.30 -30.43 47.93
CA GLY A 37 29.86 -30.16 48.04
C GLY A 37 29.47 -28.78 47.50
N VAL A 38 30.25 -27.75 47.82
CA VAL A 38 30.06 -26.39 47.29
C VAL A 38 30.28 -26.37 45.76
N GLY A 39 31.31 -27.04 45.26
CA GLY A 39 31.57 -27.18 43.82
C GLY A 39 30.38 -27.81 43.06
N TYR A 40 29.82 -28.90 43.59
CA TYR A 40 28.63 -29.54 43.03
C TYR A 40 27.41 -28.60 43.04
N PHE A 41 27.17 -27.88 44.13
CA PHE A 41 26.05 -26.96 44.24
C PHE A 41 26.16 -25.78 43.25
N ILE A 42 27.37 -25.23 43.09
CA ILE A 42 27.64 -24.16 42.11
C ILE A 42 27.39 -24.66 40.69
N ASN A 43 27.93 -25.85 40.33
CA ASN A 43 27.71 -26.44 39.02
C ASN A 43 26.22 -26.73 38.75
N TYR A 44 25.49 -27.25 39.73
CA TYR A 44 24.05 -27.46 39.62
C TYR A 44 23.29 -26.15 39.35
N LYS A 45 23.62 -25.07 40.07
CA LYS A 45 23.02 -23.76 39.82
C LYS A 45 23.37 -23.23 38.42
N LEU A 46 24.62 -23.36 37.98
CA LEU A 46 25.07 -22.95 36.65
C LEU A 46 24.28 -23.67 35.54
N GLU A 47 24.15 -24.99 35.62
CA GLU A 47 23.37 -25.77 34.64
C GLU A 47 21.90 -25.35 34.62
N LYS A 48 21.30 -25.13 35.80
CA LYS A 48 19.92 -24.63 35.89
C LYS A 48 19.75 -23.22 35.29
N TYR A 49 20.74 -22.34 35.44
CA TYR A 49 20.75 -21.03 34.80
C TYR A 49 20.90 -21.12 33.28
N LYS A 50 21.81 -21.98 32.78
CA LYS A 50 21.99 -22.23 31.34
C LYS A 50 20.70 -22.74 30.70
N LEU A 51 20.05 -23.73 31.31
CA LEU A 51 18.76 -24.27 30.85
C LEU A 51 17.70 -23.17 30.73
N ARG A 52 17.51 -22.35 31.77
CA ARG A 52 16.54 -21.25 31.74
C ARG A 52 16.85 -20.22 30.66
N ASN A 53 18.13 -19.89 30.44
CA ASN A 53 18.53 -18.95 29.39
C ASN A 53 18.32 -19.55 27.99
N ASN A 54 18.62 -20.83 27.79
CA ASN A 54 18.35 -21.53 26.54
C ASN A 54 16.85 -21.61 26.22
N GLU A 55 15.99 -21.85 27.22
CA GLU A 55 14.54 -21.80 27.06
C GLU A 55 14.06 -20.40 26.66
N ARG A 56 14.59 -19.34 27.30
CA ARG A 56 14.26 -17.94 26.97
C ARG A 56 14.71 -17.58 25.57
N LEU A 57 15.93 -17.96 25.18
CA LEU A 57 16.48 -17.73 23.84
C LEU A 57 15.65 -18.46 22.78
N THR A 58 15.29 -19.72 23.02
CA THR A 58 14.42 -20.49 22.12
C THR A 58 13.06 -19.82 21.94
N ARG A 59 12.42 -19.37 23.03
CA ARG A 59 11.14 -18.62 22.95
C ARG A 59 11.29 -17.31 22.18
N LEU A 60 12.36 -16.55 22.43
CA LEU A 60 12.64 -15.31 21.72
C LEU A 60 12.82 -15.56 20.22
N ASN A 61 13.60 -16.58 19.86
CA ASN A 61 13.85 -16.93 18.46
C ASN A 61 12.56 -17.35 17.75
N ASN A 62 11.73 -18.19 18.38
CA ASN A 62 10.43 -18.57 17.83
C ASN A 62 9.50 -17.36 17.64
N ASN A 63 9.51 -16.42 18.58
CA ASN A 63 8.73 -15.18 18.47
C ASN A 63 9.24 -14.30 17.31
N LEU A 64 10.56 -14.13 17.18
CA LEU A 64 11.16 -13.39 16.07
C LEU A 64 10.84 -14.02 14.72
N GLN A 65 10.93 -15.34 14.60
CA GLN A 65 10.53 -16.06 13.38
C GLN A 65 9.05 -15.84 13.06
N THR A 66 8.18 -15.88 14.06
CA THR A 66 6.75 -15.67 13.89
C THR A 66 6.44 -14.23 13.45
N ILE A 67 7.08 -13.23 14.08
CA ILE A 67 6.94 -11.82 13.72
C ILE A 67 7.46 -11.59 12.29
N SER A 68 8.62 -12.17 11.95
CA SER A 68 9.20 -12.09 10.62
C SER A 68 8.25 -12.63 9.55
N LYS A 69 7.76 -13.87 9.72
CA LYS A 69 6.78 -14.48 8.80
C LYS A 69 5.49 -13.66 8.69
N LYS A 70 4.96 -13.15 9.80
CA LYS A 70 3.78 -12.26 9.78
C LYS A 70 4.05 -10.95 9.04
N SER A 71 5.24 -10.38 9.20
CA SER A 71 5.64 -9.16 8.49
C SER A 71 5.77 -9.42 7.00
N GLU A 72 6.39 -10.54 6.61
CA GLU A 72 6.55 -10.98 5.22
C GLU A 72 5.20 -11.17 4.53
N ILE A 73 4.25 -11.85 5.18
CA ILE A 73 2.87 -11.99 4.67
C ILE A 73 2.22 -10.62 4.47
N LYS A 74 2.28 -9.73 5.46
CA LYS A 74 1.72 -8.37 5.35
C LYS A 74 2.37 -7.56 4.22
N TYR A 75 3.68 -7.68 4.04
CA TYR A 75 4.39 -7.03 2.94
C TYR A 75 3.92 -7.58 1.59
N LYS A 76 3.83 -8.91 1.46
CA LYS A 76 3.34 -9.57 0.24
C LYS A 76 1.90 -9.15 -0.09
N ASP A 77 0.99 -9.22 0.89
CA ASP A 77 -0.41 -8.83 0.71
C ASP A 77 -0.53 -7.36 0.28
N HIS A 78 0.31 -6.49 0.83
CA HIS A 78 0.37 -5.09 0.44
C HIS A 78 0.87 -4.92 -0.99
N PHE A 79 1.93 -5.62 -1.42
CA PHE A 79 2.43 -5.57 -2.80
C PHE A 79 1.42 -6.13 -3.81
N ASP A 80 0.76 -7.24 -3.49
CA ASP A 80 -0.29 -7.82 -4.34
C ASP A 80 -1.47 -6.86 -4.49
N ALA A 81 -1.86 -6.18 -3.40
CA ALA A 81 -2.85 -5.10 -3.44
C ALA A 81 -2.37 -3.93 -4.32
N GLN A 82 -1.12 -3.47 -4.16
CA GLN A 82 -0.55 -2.40 -4.98
C GLN A 82 -0.59 -2.74 -6.48
N ILE A 83 -0.11 -3.93 -6.85
CA ILE A 83 -0.11 -4.42 -8.23
C ILE A 83 -1.53 -4.40 -8.81
N THR A 84 -2.48 -4.97 -8.08
CA THR A 84 -3.88 -5.06 -8.51
C THR A 84 -4.47 -3.67 -8.73
N LYS A 85 -4.24 -2.74 -7.80
CA LYS A 85 -4.78 -1.38 -7.90
C LYS A 85 -4.09 -0.54 -8.97
N ILE A 86 -2.80 -0.74 -9.24
CA ILE A 86 -2.11 -0.06 -10.36
C ILE A 86 -2.68 -0.54 -11.71
N LYS A 87 -2.87 -1.86 -11.89
CA LYS A 87 -3.49 -2.41 -13.11
C LYS A 87 -4.90 -1.87 -13.33
N GLU A 88 -5.71 -1.82 -12.27
CA GLU A 88 -7.07 -1.31 -12.36
C GLU A 88 -7.08 0.21 -12.63
N LEU A 89 -6.18 0.98 -12.02
CA LEU A 89 -6.02 2.41 -12.31
C LEU A 89 -5.66 2.62 -13.78
N TYR A 90 -4.68 1.86 -14.29
CA TYR A 90 -4.24 1.92 -15.69
C TYR A 90 -5.40 1.66 -16.65
N LYS A 91 -6.20 0.60 -16.40
CA LYS A 91 -7.36 0.27 -17.21
C LYS A 91 -8.38 1.40 -17.22
N ARG A 92 -8.80 1.88 -16.05
CA ARG A 92 -9.76 2.99 -15.94
C ARG A 92 -9.27 4.26 -16.63
N TYR A 93 -7.97 4.53 -16.55
CA TYR A 93 -7.35 5.68 -17.19
C TYR A 93 -7.32 5.54 -18.72
N THR A 94 -7.16 4.31 -19.22
CA THR A 94 -7.27 3.97 -20.65
C THR A 94 -8.71 4.09 -21.14
N ASP A 95 -9.68 3.65 -20.33
CA ASP A 95 -11.11 3.84 -20.63
C ASP A 95 -11.43 5.34 -20.75
N LEU A 96 -10.97 6.16 -19.80
CA LEU A 96 -11.16 7.62 -19.86
C LEU A 96 -10.51 8.25 -21.11
N GLU A 97 -9.33 7.79 -21.52
CA GLU A 97 -8.71 8.21 -22.79
C GLU A 97 -9.58 7.84 -23.99
N PHE A 98 -10.11 6.62 -24.02
CA PHE A 98 -11.02 6.17 -25.07
C PHE A 98 -12.28 7.04 -25.14
N TYR A 99 -12.96 7.27 -24.01
CA TYR A 99 -14.15 8.13 -23.97
C TYR A 99 -13.83 9.59 -24.32
N THR A 100 -12.61 10.05 -24.05
CA THR A 100 -12.15 11.36 -24.52
C THR A 100 -12.04 11.40 -26.05
N LYS A 101 -11.49 10.35 -26.68
CA LYS A 101 -11.43 10.26 -28.14
C LYS A 101 -12.83 10.19 -28.76
N VAL A 102 -13.73 9.40 -28.17
CA VAL A 102 -15.14 9.30 -28.60
C VAL A 102 -15.85 10.64 -28.50
N LEU A 103 -15.67 11.38 -27.40
CA LEU A 103 -16.23 12.72 -27.20
C LEU A 103 -15.80 13.70 -28.31
N LEU A 104 -14.59 13.56 -28.84
CA LEU A 104 -14.01 14.46 -29.84
C LEU A 104 -14.21 13.99 -31.29
N LYS A 105 -14.95 12.90 -31.54
CA LYS A 105 -15.27 12.46 -32.89
C LYS A 105 -16.29 13.40 -33.54
N GLU A 106 -16.05 13.74 -34.81
CA GLU A 106 -16.94 14.60 -35.62
C GLU A 106 -17.96 13.78 -36.44
N GLU A 107 -17.96 12.45 -36.30
CA GLU A 107 -18.87 11.55 -37.00
C GLU A 107 -20.09 11.24 -36.11
N PHE A 108 -21.29 11.23 -36.69
CA PHE A 108 -22.56 10.92 -36.03
C PHE A 108 -23.35 9.89 -36.84
N SER A 109 -24.17 9.08 -36.17
CA SER A 109 -24.95 8.00 -36.78
C SER A 109 -26.40 8.37 -37.08
N SER A 110 -27.01 9.26 -36.29
CA SER A 110 -28.37 9.74 -36.56
C SER A 110 -28.68 11.11 -35.94
N SER A 111 -28.54 11.24 -34.62
CA SER A 111 -28.85 12.47 -33.89
C SER A 111 -27.58 13.06 -33.26
N PRO A 112 -26.94 14.03 -33.93
CA PRO A 112 -25.72 14.66 -33.43
C PRO A 112 -25.87 15.26 -32.03
N HIS A 113 -27.02 15.88 -31.74
CA HIS A 113 -27.32 16.48 -30.44
C HIS A 113 -27.34 15.44 -29.30
N ASP A 114 -28.16 14.39 -29.43
CA ASP A 114 -28.29 13.36 -28.40
C ASP A 114 -27.04 12.51 -28.25
N GLU A 115 -26.36 12.24 -29.37
CA GLU A 115 -25.07 11.57 -29.34
C GLU A 115 -24.04 12.40 -28.57
N LEU A 116 -23.95 13.71 -28.80
CA LEU A 116 -23.02 14.57 -28.05
C LEU A 116 -23.35 14.60 -26.55
N LYS A 117 -24.63 14.77 -26.18
CA LYS A 117 -25.07 14.69 -24.77
C LYS A 117 -24.68 13.37 -24.12
N THR A 118 -24.87 12.26 -24.84
CA THR A 118 -24.52 10.92 -24.39
C THR A 118 -23.01 10.75 -24.23
N ARG A 119 -22.22 11.25 -25.19
CA ARG A 119 -20.75 11.26 -25.12
C ARG A 119 -20.25 12.05 -23.92
N ILE A 120 -20.80 13.24 -23.65
CA ILE A 120 -20.48 14.05 -22.47
C ILE A 120 -20.82 13.30 -21.17
N SER A 121 -22.02 12.72 -21.09
CA SER A 121 -22.46 11.96 -19.91
C SER A 121 -21.57 10.74 -19.64
N ASN A 122 -21.18 10.02 -20.69
CA ASN A 122 -20.26 8.89 -20.60
C ASN A 122 -18.88 9.32 -20.13
N TRP A 123 -18.35 10.42 -20.66
CA TRP A 123 -17.07 10.98 -20.20
C TRP A 123 -17.12 11.31 -18.70
N TYR A 124 -18.18 11.99 -18.25
CA TYR A 124 -18.39 12.34 -16.85
C TYR A 124 -18.44 11.12 -15.93
N LYS A 125 -19.21 10.10 -16.31
CA LYS A 125 -19.31 8.83 -15.56
C LYS A 125 -17.95 8.16 -15.37
N ASN A 126 -17.13 8.15 -16.42
CA ASN A 126 -15.79 7.56 -16.36
C ASN A 126 -14.82 8.39 -15.50
N MET A 127 -14.88 9.72 -15.61
CA MET A 127 -14.09 10.64 -14.79
C MET A 127 -14.41 10.48 -13.29
N ILE A 128 -15.69 10.42 -12.93
CA ILE A 128 -16.10 10.14 -11.55
C ILE A 128 -15.61 8.76 -11.11
N GLY A 129 -15.82 7.74 -11.95
CA GLY A 129 -15.43 6.37 -11.65
C GLY A 129 -13.95 6.25 -11.30
N ILE A 130 -13.08 6.92 -12.06
CA ILE A 130 -11.64 6.90 -11.79
C ILE A 130 -11.28 7.72 -10.55
N ASN A 131 -11.94 8.86 -10.31
CA ASN A 131 -11.71 9.69 -9.12
C ASN A 131 -12.10 8.95 -7.83
N ILE A 132 -13.28 8.31 -7.81
CA ILE A 132 -13.74 7.49 -6.68
C ILE A 132 -12.76 6.34 -6.43
N PHE A 133 -12.37 5.64 -7.50
CA PHE A 133 -11.41 4.55 -7.40
C PHE A 133 -10.07 5.04 -6.80
N TYR A 134 -9.52 6.14 -7.33
CA TYR A 134 -8.26 6.70 -6.83
C TYR A 134 -8.36 7.10 -5.36
N ASN A 135 -9.40 7.83 -4.96
CA ASN A 135 -9.53 8.29 -3.57
C ASN A 135 -9.64 7.14 -2.57
N ARG A 136 -10.40 6.08 -2.92
CA ARG A 136 -10.53 4.88 -2.07
C ARG A 136 -9.23 4.08 -1.94
N ASN A 137 -8.40 4.09 -2.97
CA ASN A 137 -7.19 3.28 -3.03
C ASN A 137 -5.91 4.13 -2.89
N ARG A 138 -6.03 5.42 -2.53
CA ARG A 138 -4.91 6.37 -2.54
C ARG A 138 -3.74 5.89 -1.68
N ILE A 139 -4.02 5.20 -0.58
CA ILE A 139 -3.02 4.74 0.39
C ILE A 139 -2.01 3.76 -0.22
N VAL A 140 -2.42 2.96 -1.21
CA VAL A 140 -1.55 1.94 -1.81
C VAL A 140 -0.67 2.51 -2.93
N PHE A 141 -0.93 3.73 -3.41
CA PHE A 141 -0.13 4.31 -4.48
C PHE A 141 1.14 5.00 -3.97
N SER A 142 2.18 5.04 -4.80
CA SER A 142 3.38 5.83 -4.52
C SER A 142 3.10 7.34 -4.60
N ASP A 143 3.90 8.15 -3.92
CA ASP A 143 3.70 9.60 -3.89
C ASP A 143 3.85 10.25 -5.26
N ARG A 144 4.63 9.63 -6.16
CA ARG A 144 4.74 10.05 -7.56
C ARG A 144 3.41 9.90 -8.30
N ILE A 145 2.75 8.75 -8.15
CA ILE A 145 1.41 8.52 -8.71
C ILE A 145 0.43 9.51 -8.10
N LYS A 146 0.45 9.67 -6.76
CA LYS A 146 -0.47 10.58 -6.07
C LYS A 146 -0.35 12.02 -6.56
N THR A 147 0.88 12.51 -6.67
CA THR A 147 1.18 13.87 -7.11
C THR A 147 0.74 14.08 -8.55
N LYS A 148 1.12 13.17 -9.45
CA LYS A 148 0.81 13.29 -10.87
C LYS A 148 -0.70 13.19 -11.12
N PHE A 149 -1.38 12.25 -10.47
CA PHE A 149 -2.83 12.10 -10.59
C PHE A 149 -3.59 13.29 -9.97
N GLY A 150 -3.12 13.82 -8.83
CA GLY A 150 -3.68 15.04 -8.24
C GLY A 150 -3.66 16.24 -9.21
N ASN A 151 -2.55 16.42 -9.93
CA ASN A 151 -2.46 17.45 -10.97
C ASN A 151 -3.43 17.18 -12.14
N HIS A 152 -3.64 15.91 -12.49
CA HIS A 152 -4.57 15.54 -13.55
C HIS A 152 -6.02 15.75 -13.14
N LEU A 153 -6.37 15.56 -11.87
CA LEU A 153 -7.72 15.87 -11.35
C LEU A 153 -8.06 17.35 -11.54
N ILE A 154 -7.13 18.27 -11.28
CA ILE A 154 -7.34 19.71 -11.51
C ILE A 154 -7.61 19.97 -13.00
N TYR A 155 -6.91 19.27 -13.88
CA TYR A 155 -7.10 19.39 -15.32
C TYR A 155 -8.46 18.84 -15.77
N PHE A 156 -8.84 17.66 -15.28
CA PHE A 156 -10.15 17.07 -15.54
C PHE A 156 -11.30 17.89 -14.96
N GLU A 157 -11.11 18.57 -13.84
CA GLU A 157 -12.13 19.47 -13.28
C GLU A 157 -12.40 20.66 -14.21
N ARG A 158 -11.37 21.21 -14.86
CA ARG A 158 -11.54 22.29 -15.85
C ARG A 158 -12.30 21.81 -17.08
N ILE A 159 -11.96 20.63 -17.60
CA ILE A 159 -12.71 19.99 -18.67
C ILE A 159 -14.17 19.77 -18.25
N ASN A 160 -14.38 19.25 -17.04
CA ASN A 160 -15.71 18.98 -16.50
C ASN A 160 -16.57 20.25 -16.40
N LYS A 161 -15.99 21.37 -15.95
CA LYS A 161 -16.70 22.66 -15.92
C LYS A 161 -17.20 23.06 -17.32
N TYR A 162 -16.34 22.91 -18.33
CA TYR A 162 -16.67 23.24 -19.70
C TYR A 162 -17.73 22.29 -20.30
N LEU A 163 -17.57 20.98 -20.10
CA LEU A 163 -18.54 20.01 -20.59
C LEU A 163 -19.90 20.13 -19.89
N ASN A 164 -19.92 20.53 -18.61
CA ASN A 164 -21.17 20.80 -17.91
C ASN A 164 -21.89 22.06 -18.43
N SER A 165 -21.16 23.13 -18.76
CA SER A 165 -21.79 24.29 -19.42
C SER A 165 -22.34 23.92 -20.79
N GLU A 166 -21.61 23.10 -21.53
CA GLU A 166 -22.06 22.63 -22.85
C GLU A 166 -23.30 21.74 -22.72
N HIS A 167 -23.31 20.79 -21.79
CA HIS A 167 -24.44 19.91 -21.58
C HIS A 167 -25.71 20.69 -21.19
N LYS A 168 -25.57 21.74 -20.38
CA LYS A 168 -26.68 22.66 -20.07
C LYS A 168 -27.14 23.44 -21.30
N SER A 169 -26.22 23.94 -22.11
CA SER A 169 -26.55 24.62 -23.37
C SER A 169 -27.33 23.72 -24.33
N LEU A 170 -26.96 22.44 -24.41
CA LEU A 170 -27.69 21.45 -25.23
C LEU A 170 -29.11 21.24 -24.67
N ILE A 171 -29.28 21.08 -23.36
CA ILE A 171 -30.61 20.95 -22.72
C ILE A 171 -31.45 22.22 -22.90
N GLU A 172 -30.84 23.41 -22.81
CA GLU A 172 -31.54 24.68 -23.03
C GLU A 172 -32.02 24.80 -24.47
N LEU A 173 -31.22 24.35 -25.43
CA LEU A 173 -31.59 24.30 -26.83
C LEU A 173 -32.82 23.40 -27.04
N GLU A 174 -32.86 22.19 -26.46
CA GLU A 174 -34.05 21.32 -26.51
C GLU A 174 -35.29 22.00 -25.95
N ARG A 175 -35.14 22.75 -24.84
CA ARG A 175 -36.25 23.50 -24.22
C ARG A 175 -36.77 24.62 -25.12
N MET A 176 -35.92 25.27 -25.92
CA MET A 176 -36.36 26.27 -26.90
C MET A 176 -37.28 25.68 -27.97
N TYR A 177 -37.16 24.38 -28.24
CA TYR A 177 -38.01 23.63 -29.15
C TYR A 177 -39.15 22.87 -28.42
N GLY A 178 -39.58 23.36 -27.26
CA GLY A 178 -40.73 22.79 -26.53
C GLY A 178 -40.38 21.64 -25.59
N GLY A 179 -39.10 21.28 -25.46
CA GLY A 179 -38.64 20.23 -24.54
C GLY A 179 -39.04 18.81 -24.95
N ASP A 180 -39.53 18.64 -26.18
CA ASP A 180 -39.90 17.35 -26.76
C ASP A 180 -39.06 17.09 -28.02
N TYR A 181 -38.40 15.94 -28.05
CA TYR A 181 -37.58 15.48 -29.17
C TYR A 181 -38.41 15.39 -30.47
N GLN A 182 -39.69 15.01 -30.39
CA GLN A 182 -40.60 15.03 -31.55
C GLN A 182 -40.90 16.45 -32.05
N SER A 183 -40.71 17.47 -31.22
CA SER A 183 -40.88 18.87 -31.62
C SER A 183 -39.61 19.46 -32.26
N MET A 184 -38.44 18.82 -32.10
CA MET A 184 -37.22 19.17 -32.85
C MET A 184 -37.11 18.43 -34.19
N TYR A 185 -37.62 17.19 -34.26
CA TYR A 185 -37.37 16.24 -35.36
C TYR A 185 -38.63 15.61 -35.98
N GLY A 186 -39.82 16.14 -35.67
CA GLY A 186 -41.10 15.55 -36.11
C GLY A 186 -41.61 16.14 -37.42
N ASP A 187 -42.04 15.26 -38.33
CA ASP A 187 -42.57 15.55 -39.68
C ASP A 187 -43.80 16.49 -39.75
N ASN A 188 -44.42 16.85 -38.63
CA ASN A 188 -45.76 17.44 -38.58
C ASN A 188 -45.84 18.95 -38.34
N ASN A 189 -44.74 19.70 -38.44
CA ASN A 189 -44.80 21.16 -38.32
C ASN A 189 -44.04 21.86 -39.46
N GLN A 190 -44.79 22.58 -40.31
CA GLN A 190 -44.31 23.40 -41.44
C GLN A 190 -43.32 24.52 -41.07
N TYR A 191 -42.90 24.63 -39.80
CA TYR A 191 -41.96 25.63 -39.29
C TYR A 191 -40.67 25.03 -38.70
N ILE A 192 -40.48 23.70 -38.75
CA ILE A 192 -39.42 22.98 -38.02
C ILE A 192 -38.58 22.11 -38.96
N HIS A 193 -38.03 22.69 -40.02
CA HIS A 193 -36.94 22.06 -40.80
C HIS A 193 -35.62 22.84 -40.71
N LYS A 194 -35.59 23.96 -39.97
CA LYS A 194 -34.38 24.82 -39.88
C LYS A 194 -33.28 24.29 -38.97
N PHE A 195 -33.58 23.38 -38.05
CA PHE A 195 -32.56 22.82 -37.14
C PHE A 195 -31.85 21.62 -37.77
N GLU A 196 -32.59 20.70 -38.40
CA GLU A 196 -32.04 19.51 -39.08
C GLU A 196 -30.98 19.86 -40.13
N ASP A 197 -31.21 20.90 -40.95
CA ASP A 197 -30.32 21.25 -42.06
C ASP A 197 -28.91 21.69 -41.62
N ASN A 198 -28.74 22.16 -40.38
CA ASN A 198 -27.47 22.72 -39.88
C ASN A 198 -26.99 22.14 -38.55
N GLU A 199 -27.76 21.25 -37.90
CA GLU A 199 -27.43 20.71 -36.59
C GLU A 199 -26.06 20.01 -36.59
N GLU A 200 -25.81 19.13 -37.55
CA GLU A 200 -24.54 18.40 -37.61
C GLU A 200 -23.36 19.38 -37.70
N SER A 201 -23.49 20.43 -38.53
CA SER A 201 -22.47 21.48 -38.65
C SER A 201 -22.28 22.28 -37.36
N GLU A 202 -23.37 22.60 -36.65
CA GLU A 202 -23.30 23.28 -35.36
C GLU A 202 -22.63 22.41 -34.29
N ILE A 203 -22.99 21.14 -34.21
CA ILE A 203 -22.41 20.18 -33.28
C ILE A 203 -20.93 19.94 -33.59
N ILE A 204 -20.56 19.81 -34.87
CA ILE A 204 -19.14 19.74 -35.29
C ILE A 204 -18.39 21.01 -34.86
N SER A 205 -18.99 22.19 -35.02
CA SER A 205 -18.40 23.46 -34.57
C SER A 205 -18.17 23.51 -33.05
N ARG A 206 -19.12 23.01 -32.27
CA ARG A 206 -18.99 22.86 -30.81
C ARG A 206 -17.81 21.91 -30.48
N ILE A 207 -17.71 20.76 -31.14
CA ILE A 207 -16.59 19.82 -30.94
C ILE A 207 -15.23 20.43 -31.32
N LYS A 208 -15.16 21.19 -32.43
CA LYS A 208 -13.94 21.93 -32.80
C LYS A 208 -13.56 22.94 -31.71
N THR A 209 -14.54 23.62 -31.13
CA THR A 209 -14.32 24.51 -29.98
C THR A 209 -13.75 23.77 -28.77
N PHE A 210 -14.16 22.50 -28.53
CA PHE A 210 -13.57 21.68 -27.46
C PHE A 210 -12.10 21.44 -27.75
N LYS A 211 -11.78 20.95 -28.96
CA LYS A 211 -10.41 20.65 -29.41
C LYS A 211 -9.50 21.88 -29.31
N ASP A 212 -10.05 23.08 -29.44
CA ASP A 212 -9.28 24.31 -29.37
C ASP A 212 -8.89 24.75 -27.96
N LYS A 213 -9.58 24.28 -26.93
CA LYS A 213 -9.21 24.58 -25.54
C LYS A 213 -7.88 23.93 -25.20
N LYS A 214 -7.06 24.66 -24.44
CA LYS A 214 -5.74 24.19 -23.95
C LYS A 214 -5.86 22.89 -23.14
N GLU A 215 -7.00 22.72 -22.47
CA GLU A 215 -7.38 21.55 -21.70
C GLU A 215 -7.63 20.30 -22.55
N PHE A 216 -7.91 20.42 -23.85
CA PHE A 216 -8.04 19.27 -24.73
C PHE A 216 -6.78 19.03 -25.54
N LYS A 217 -6.08 20.10 -25.96
CA LYS A 217 -4.82 20.01 -26.72
C LYS A 217 -3.72 19.22 -26.01
N ASN A 218 -3.69 19.22 -24.68
CA ASN A 218 -2.67 18.49 -23.91
C ASN A 218 -3.19 17.16 -23.31
N LEU A 219 -4.39 16.69 -23.65
CA LEU A 219 -4.94 15.45 -23.08
C LEU A 219 -4.11 14.22 -23.45
N ASP A 220 -3.73 14.04 -24.70
CA ASP A 220 -2.98 12.85 -25.13
C ASP A 220 -1.61 12.74 -24.45
N SER A 221 -0.89 13.87 -24.33
CA SER A 221 0.40 13.91 -23.62
C SER A 221 0.21 13.66 -22.12
N THR A 222 -0.87 14.21 -21.54
CA THR A 222 -1.29 13.96 -20.16
C THR A 222 -1.58 12.47 -19.95
N PHE A 223 -2.35 11.83 -20.84
CA PHE A 223 -2.68 10.42 -20.77
C PHE A 223 -1.43 9.54 -20.85
N ASN A 224 -0.62 9.75 -21.89
CA ASN A 224 0.59 8.96 -22.13
C ASN A 224 1.63 9.12 -21.02
N SER A 225 1.82 10.33 -20.49
CA SER A 225 2.78 10.57 -19.41
C SER A 225 2.41 9.82 -18.12
N PHE A 226 1.12 9.71 -17.80
CA PHE A 226 0.68 8.99 -16.61
C PHE A 226 0.69 7.48 -16.80
N LYS A 227 0.28 6.97 -17.97
CA LYS A 227 0.38 5.53 -18.29
C LYS A 227 1.82 5.04 -18.17
N LYS A 228 2.79 5.78 -18.73
CA LYS A 228 4.23 5.47 -18.59
C LYS A 228 4.69 5.48 -17.12
N LEU A 229 4.16 6.39 -16.31
CA LEU A 229 4.45 6.41 -14.87
C LEU A 229 3.89 5.16 -14.18
N LEU A 230 2.64 4.78 -14.45
CA LEU A 230 2.02 3.57 -13.90
C LEU A 230 2.79 2.32 -14.31
N GLU A 231 3.19 2.20 -15.58
CA GLU A 231 4.01 1.09 -16.08
C GLU A 231 5.37 1.03 -15.38
N LYS A 232 6.02 2.18 -15.16
CA LYS A 232 7.31 2.24 -14.47
C LYS A 232 7.17 1.81 -13.01
N GLU A 233 6.13 2.27 -12.32
CA GLU A 233 5.88 1.89 -10.93
C GLU A 233 5.48 0.42 -10.82
N TYR A 234 4.67 -0.09 -11.76
CA TYR A 234 4.38 -1.52 -11.86
C TYR A 234 5.66 -2.36 -12.01
N LYS A 235 6.54 -1.97 -12.94
CA LYS A 235 7.82 -2.67 -13.18
C LYS A 235 8.71 -2.71 -11.93
N LYS A 236 8.73 -1.65 -11.12
CA LYS A 236 9.52 -1.60 -9.88
C LYS A 236 8.99 -2.52 -8.78
N ILE A 237 7.69 -2.81 -8.77
CA ILE A 237 7.08 -3.64 -7.74
C ILE A 237 7.31 -5.13 -8.03
N ILE A 238 7.38 -5.50 -9.32
CA ILE A 238 7.59 -6.88 -9.76
C ILE A 238 9.07 -7.25 -9.92
N SER A 239 9.99 -6.27 -9.88
CA SER A 239 11.45 -6.45 -9.98
C SER A 239 12.07 -6.64 -8.61
#